data_AF-A0A7C3YAF5-F1
#
_entry.id   AF-A0A7C3YAF5-F1
#
_cell.length_a   1.000
_cell.length_b   1.000
_cell.length_c   1.000
_cell.angle_alpha   90.00
_cell.angle_beta   90.00
_cell.angle_gamma   90.00
#
_symmetry.space_group_name_H-M   'P 1'
#
loop_
_entity.id
_entity.type
_entity.pdbx_description
1 polymer ?
#
loop_
_entity_poly.entity_id
_entity_poly.type
_entity_poly.pdbx_seq_one_letter_code
_entity_poly.pdbx_strand_id
1 'polypeptide(L)' 'MPSKKRLSKILKGTAARDSLHKTVPVAVAHIKTHPIYQKRYRSEKIYLAHCEEPI' A
#
# COMPACT_ATOMS: atom_id res chain seq x y z
N MET A 1 24.88 11.63 -19.72
CA MET A 1 24.42 10.23 -19.65
C MET A 1 22.98 10.20 -19.18
N PRO A 2 22.04 9.55 -19.89
CA PRO A 2 20.65 9.50 -19.44
C PRO A 2 20.52 8.59 -18.22
N SER A 3 19.84 9.06 -17.17
CA SER A 3 19.64 8.33 -15.92
C SER A 3 18.68 7.14 -16.12
N LYS A 4 18.99 6.00 -15.48
CA LYS A 4 18.19 4.76 -15.58
C LYS A 4 16.85 4.92 -14.87
N LYS A 5 15.74 4.86 -15.62
CA LYS A 5 14.37 4.96 -15.10
C LYS A 5 13.98 3.71 -14.29
N ARG A 6 13.47 3.87 -13.07
CA ARG A 6 12.94 2.77 -12.24
C ARG A 6 11.42 2.65 -12.43
N LEU A 7 10.92 1.43 -12.62
CA LEU A 7 9.48 1.16 -12.64
C LEU A 7 8.92 1.28 -11.21
N SER A 8 7.87 2.08 -11.04
CA SER A 8 7.17 2.20 -9.76
C SER A 8 6.29 0.97 -9.51
N LYS A 9 6.11 0.60 -8.24
CA LYS A 9 5.23 -0.50 -7.84
C LYS A 9 3.80 0.00 -7.67
N ILE A 10 2.84 -0.73 -8.22
CA ILE A 10 1.40 -0.47 -8.05
C ILE A 10 0.88 -1.43 -6.96
N LEU A 11 0.22 -0.88 -5.95
CA LEU A 11 -0.37 -1.64 -4.83
C LEU A 11 -1.90 -1.49 -4.86
N LYS A 12 -2.62 -2.53 -4.45
CA LYS A 12 -4.09 -2.53 -4.34
C LYS A 12 -4.47 -2.80 -2.88
N GLY A 13 -5.48 -2.09 -2.38
CA GLY A 13 -5.93 -2.19 -0.99
C GLY A 13 -7.31 -1.58 -0.80
N THR A 14 -7.83 -1.67 0.42
CA THR A 14 -9.11 -1.09 0.81
C THR A 14 -8.87 0.32 1.37
N ALA A 15 -9.57 1.31 0.83
CA ALA A 15 -9.58 2.66 1.37
C ALA A 15 -10.40 2.69 2.67
N ALA A 16 -9.85 3.32 3.71
CA ALA A 16 -10.58 3.67 4.92
C ALA A 16 -11.19 5.07 4.77
N ARG A 17 -11.87 5.55 5.84
CA ARG A 17 -12.55 6.85 5.84
C ARG A 17 -11.58 8.00 5.52
N ASP A 18 -12.05 8.92 4.68
CA ASP A 18 -11.36 10.17 4.37
C ASP A 18 -11.55 11.18 5.51
N SER A 19 -10.59 11.19 6.43
CA SER A 19 -10.57 12.12 7.56
C SER A 19 -9.55 13.24 7.35
N LEU A 20 -8.78 13.23 6.26
CA LEU A 20 -7.62 14.08 6.04
C LEU A 20 -7.73 14.80 4.69
N HIS A 21 -7.45 16.09 4.65
CA HIS A 21 -7.55 16.86 3.41
C HIS A 21 -6.67 16.27 2.29
N LYS A 22 -7.31 15.84 1.19
CA LYS A 22 -6.66 15.28 -0.01
C LYS A 22 -5.80 14.03 0.25
N THR A 23 -6.04 13.32 1.35
CA THR A 23 -5.22 12.17 1.74
C THR A 23 -6.09 11.03 2.25
N VAL A 24 -6.02 9.89 1.57
CA VAL A 24 -6.80 8.70 1.94
C VAL A 24 -5.88 7.64 2.53
N PRO A 25 -6.13 7.16 3.77
CA PRO A 25 -5.47 5.99 4.30
C PRO A 25 -5.96 4.71 3.59
N VAL A 26 -5.04 3.98 2.96
CA VAL A 26 -5.28 2.72 2.24
C VAL A 26 -4.62 1.56 2.99
N ALA A 27 -5.42 0.59 3.41
CA ALA A 27 -4.93 -0.65 4.00
C ALA A 27 -4.57 -1.67 2.90
N VAL A 28 -3.29 -2.05 2.84
CA VAL A 28 -2.76 -3.05 1.90
C VAL A 28 -2.44 -4.32 2.67
N ALA A 29 -3.08 -5.42 2.29
CA ALA A 29 -2.80 -6.73 2.84
C ALA A 29 -1.61 -7.37 2.11
N HIS A 30 -0.61 -7.79 2.86
CA HIS A 30 0.52 -8.59 2.39
C HIS A 30 0.41 -9.99 2.98
N ILE A 31 0.52 -11.00 2.13
CA ILE A 31 0.67 -12.38 2.58
C ILE A 31 2.16 -12.65 2.71
N LYS A 32 2.61 -12.92 3.94
CA LYS A 32 3.99 -13.29 4.22
C LYS A 32 4.03 -14.74 4.68
N THR A 33 5.16 -15.37 4.43
CA THR A 33 5.43 -16.73 4.88
C THR A 33 6.38 -16.64 6.06
N HIS A 34 6.05 -17.30 7.18
CA HIS A 34 6.97 -17.36 8.32
C HIS A 34 8.25 -18.10 7.90
N PRO A 35 9.45 -17.54 8.13
CA PRO A 35 10.69 -18.09 7.57
C PRO A 35 10.99 -19.51 8.06
N ILE A 36 10.71 -19.79 9.34
CA ILE A 36 10.97 -21.11 9.96
C ILE A 36 9.80 -22.07 9.72
N TYR A 37 8.61 -21.74 10.22
CA TYR A 37 7.45 -22.64 10.17
C TYR A 37 6.71 -22.69 8.83
N GLN A 38 7.08 -21.84 7.86
CA GLN A 38 6.47 -21.75 6.51
C GLN A 38 4.95 -21.52 6.48
N LYS A 39 4.33 -21.20 7.63
CA LYS A 39 2.93 -20.83 7.73
C LYS A 39 2.70 -19.47 7.08
N ARG A 40 1.70 -19.37 6.21
CA ARG A 40 1.27 -18.11 5.60
C ARG A 40 0.48 -17.30 6.62
N TYR A 41 0.82 -16.04 6.78
CA TYR A 41 0.11 -15.10 7.63
C TYR A 41 -0.16 -13.79 6.87
N ARG A 42 -1.25 -13.12 7.26
CA ARG A 42 -1.67 -11.85 6.71
C ARG A 42 -1.05 -10.73 7.57
N SER A 43 -0.30 -9.84 6.93
CA SER A 43 0.20 -8.62 7.55
C SER A 43 -0.40 -7.43 6.80
N GLU A 44 -0.99 -6.50 7.53
CA GLU A 44 -1.60 -5.31 6.93
C GLU A 44 -0.69 -4.11 7.14
N LYS A 45 -0.57 -3.28 6.11
CA LYS A 45 0.15 -2.02 6.18
C LYS A 45 -0.72 -0.90 5.63
N ILE A 46 -0.80 0.17 6.39
CA ILE A 46 -1.54 1.37 6.01
C ILE A 46 -0.59 2.30 5.24
N TYR A 47 -1.06 2.77 4.09
CA TYR A 47 -0.39 3.74 3.24
C TYR A 47 -1.24 5.00 3.15
N LEU A 48 -0.61 6.17 3.15
CA LEU A 48 -1.30 7.42 2.91
C LEU A 48 -1.18 7.72 1.41
N ALA A 49 -2.32 7.70 0.71
CA ALA A 49 -2.40 8.02 -0.70
C ALA A 49 -2.90 9.45 -0.87
N HIS A 50 -2.27 10.20 -1.77
CA HIS A 50 -2.79 11.51 -2.17
C HIS A 50 -3.91 11.33 -3.21
N CYS A 51 -5.02 12.00 -2.99
CA CYS A 51 -6.14 12.07 -3.93
C CYS A 51 -6.46 13.54 -4.20
N GLU A 52 -6.48 13.92 -5.49
CA GLU A 52 -6.84 15.28 -5.89
C GLU A 52 -8.35 15.54 -5.72
N GLU A 53 -9.17 14.51 -5.98
CA GLU A 53 -10.62 14.53 -5.79
C GLU A 53 -11.00 13.69 -4.55
N PRO A 54 -11.84 14.21 -3.64
CA PRO A 54 -12.42 13.42 -2.56
C PRO A 54 -13.44 12.42 -3.13
N ILE A 55 -13.51 11.23 -2.53
CA ILE A 55 -14.35 10.09 -2.95
C ILE A 55 -15.61 10.01 -2.09
#